data_AF-A0A1I3Z6F8-F1
#
_entry.id   AF-A0A1I3Z6F8-F1
#
_cell.length_a   1.000
_cell.length_b   1.000
_cell.length_c   1.000
_cell.angle_alpha   90.00
_cell.angle_beta   90.00
_cell.angle_gamma   90.00
#
_symmetry.space_group_name_H-M   'P 1'
#
loop_
_entity.id
_entity.type
_entity.pdbx_description
1 polymer ?
#
loop_
_entity_poly.entity_id
_entity_poly.type
_entity_poly.pdbx_seq_one_letter_code
_entity_poly.pdbx_strand_id
1 'polypeptide(L)'
;MRQLLFYRCAREGSTDWMRHLHHPLLLLETFVDPQHFHGTIYRAANWIILGSTKGFRLASAQGYQPNASPKLVFVYALQRNAQRLLSQSYLNPVYQCGIPKLMLTASQMNALPTLFKSIQDPRRTQGRRHRLETILAIATGAILCGRVGYKGIAKWAQSLGQDARARFQCYYKQERYHAPSEYIIRDTLIKVEPDISPSKPINPGYLKICSSTLNIVRHLMPR
;
A
#
# COMPACT_ATOMS: atom_id res chain seq x y z
N MET A 1 -20.12 15.71 34.36
CA MET A 1 -19.44 16.87 33.73
C MET A 1 -18.09 16.51 33.08
N ARG A 2 -17.19 15.72 33.70
CA ARG A 2 -15.86 15.36 33.14
C ARG A 2 -15.86 14.48 31.87
N GLN A 3 -16.78 13.53 31.72
CA GLN A 3 -16.86 12.67 30.52
C GLN A 3 -17.22 13.44 29.24
N LEU A 4 -18.05 14.48 29.35
CA LEU A 4 -18.48 15.31 28.22
C LEU A 4 -17.34 16.16 27.64
N LEU A 5 -16.37 16.56 28.48
CA LEU A 5 -15.26 17.42 28.07
C LEU A 5 -14.28 16.66 27.15
N PHE A 6 -13.92 15.43 27.50
CA PHE A 6 -12.99 14.60 26.70
C PHE A 6 -13.61 14.18 25.37
N TYR A 7 -14.90 13.87 25.36
CA TYR A 7 -15.69 13.59 24.15
C TYR A 7 -15.75 14.78 23.20
N ARG A 8 -15.94 15.99 23.74
CA ARG A 8 -16.03 17.22 22.96
C ARG A 8 -14.67 17.58 22.33
N CYS A 9 -13.57 17.52 23.08
CA CYS A 9 -12.23 17.77 22.53
C CYS A 9 -11.86 16.77 21.42
N ALA A 10 -12.24 15.49 21.55
CA ALA A 10 -11.99 14.49 20.52
C ALA A 10 -12.77 14.79 19.21
N ARG A 11 -13.99 15.32 19.31
CA ARG A 11 -14.81 15.71 18.14
C ARG A 11 -14.39 17.05 17.53
N GLU A 12 -14.06 18.04 18.35
CA GLU A 12 -13.54 19.33 17.89
C GLU A 12 -12.20 19.13 17.19
N GLY A 13 -11.30 18.33 17.79
CA GLY A 13 -10.04 17.92 17.17
C GLY A 13 -10.24 17.23 15.83
N SER A 14 -11.27 16.39 15.67
CA SER A 14 -11.59 15.78 14.35
C SER A 14 -12.02 16.80 13.30
N THR A 15 -12.66 17.90 13.70
CA THR A 15 -13.14 18.95 12.79
C THR A 15 -11.98 19.85 12.36
N ASP A 16 -11.13 20.24 13.31
CA ASP A 16 -9.93 21.03 13.02
C ASP A 16 -8.89 20.23 12.23
N TRP A 17 -8.76 18.92 12.49
CA TRP A 17 -7.93 18.03 11.69
C TRP A 17 -8.34 18.02 10.22
N MET A 18 -9.64 17.98 9.94
CA MET A 18 -10.16 18.06 8.57
C MET A 18 -9.82 19.39 7.90
N ARG A 19 -9.82 20.50 8.65
CA ARG A 19 -9.49 21.84 8.13
C ARG A 19 -8.02 21.97 7.73
N HIS A 20 -7.11 21.34 8.47
CA HIS A 20 -5.66 21.49 8.25
C HIS A 20 -5.04 20.39 7.39
N LEU A 21 -5.52 19.15 7.51
CA LEU A 21 -4.89 17.97 6.90
C LEU A 21 -5.77 17.35 5.81
N HIS A 22 -6.97 17.89 5.56
CA HIS A 22 -7.89 17.47 4.49
C HIS A 22 -8.23 15.97 4.46
N HIS A 23 -8.05 15.27 5.58
CA HIS A 23 -8.32 13.84 5.72
C HIS A 23 -9.21 13.58 6.95
N PRO A 24 -10.39 12.98 6.80
CA PRO A 24 -11.25 12.67 7.94
C PRO A 24 -10.68 11.55 8.82
N LEU A 25 -10.75 11.73 10.14
CA LEU A 25 -10.37 10.72 11.12
C LEU A 25 -11.50 9.70 11.34
N LEU A 26 -11.14 8.42 11.37
CA LEU A 26 -12.08 7.31 11.65
C LEU A 26 -12.16 7.00 13.14
N LEU A 27 -11.01 6.96 13.82
CA LEU A 27 -10.85 6.62 15.22
C LEU A 27 -9.64 7.31 15.82
N LEU A 28 -9.58 7.36 17.14
CA LEU A 28 -8.40 7.69 17.93
C LEU A 28 -7.92 6.41 18.62
N GLU A 29 -6.60 6.21 18.66
CA GLU A 29 -5.98 5.14 19.43
C GLU A 29 -5.03 5.70 20.49
N THR A 30 -4.92 5.01 21.60
CA THR A 30 -3.95 5.32 22.66
C THR A 30 -3.48 4.04 23.34
N PHE A 31 -2.27 4.09 23.90
CA PHE A 31 -1.61 2.96 24.54
C PHE A 31 -1.40 3.25 26.02
N VAL A 32 -1.88 2.36 26.88
CA VAL A 32 -1.73 2.48 28.33
C VAL A 32 -0.87 1.33 28.82
N ASP A 33 0.20 1.63 29.55
CA ASP A 33 0.98 0.59 30.22
C ASP A 33 0.24 0.11 31.48
N PRO A 34 -0.26 -1.14 31.52
CA PRO A 34 -1.01 -1.66 32.66
C PRO A 34 -0.14 -1.81 33.92
N GLN A 35 1.19 -1.80 33.82
CA GLN A 35 2.07 -1.82 35.00
C GLN A 35 2.01 -0.50 35.78
N HIS A 36 1.74 0.61 35.10
CA HIS A 36 1.73 1.94 35.68
C HIS A 36 0.31 2.51 35.83
N PHE A 37 -0.59 2.19 34.90
CA PHE A 37 -1.93 2.79 34.84
C PHE A 37 -3.00 1.79 34.39
N HIS A 38 -4.15 1.76 35.06
CA HIS A 38 -5.28 0.89 34.69
C HIS A 38 -6.14 1.39 33.52
N GLY A 39 -5.88 2.61 33.03
CA GLY A 39 -6.64 3.24 31.94
C GLY A 39 -8.05 3.69 32.35
N THR A 40 -8.29 3.94 33.63
CA THR A 40 -9.61 4.27 34.20
C THR A 40 -10.28 5.45 33.51
N ILE A 41 -9.52 6.48 33.14
CA ILE A 41 -10.06 7.65 32.41
C ILE A 41 -10.61 7.28 31.04
N TYR A 42 -9.97 6.34 30.34
CA TYR A 42 -10.39 5.88 29.01
C TYR A 42 -11.61 4.97 29.13
N ARG A 43 -11.60 4.05 30.10
CA ARG A 43 -12.76 3.21 30.45
C ARG A 43 -13.99 4.06 30.77
N ALA A 44 -13.80 5.13 31.55
CA ALA A 44 -14.88 6.05 31.90
C ALA A 44 -15.32 6.94 30.73
N ALA A 45 -14.48 7.16 29.71
CA ALA A 45 -14.77 8.04 28.58
C ALA A 45 -15.34 7.29 27.35
N ASN A 46 -15.91 6.09 27.54
CA ASN A 46 -16.44 5.24 26.47
C ASN A 46 -15.39 4.80 25.41
N TRP A 47 -14.12 4.67 25.80
CA TRP A 47 -13.11 4.03 24.96
C TRP A 47 -13.23 2.52 25.09
N ILE A 48 -13.01 1.81 23.98
CA ILE A 48 -13.06 0.35 23.90
C ILE A 48 -11.64 -0.19 24.03
N ILE A 49 -11.45 -1.24 24.83
CA ILE A 49 -10.17 -1.96 24.92
C ILE A 49 -10.15 -3.03 23.84
N LEU A 50 -9.15 -2.99 22.95
CA LEU A 50 -8.99 -3.99 21.90
C LEU A 50 -8.09 -5.17 22.30
N GLY A 51 -7.26 -5.00 23.32
CA GLY A 51 -6.35 -6.04 23.79
C GLY A 51 -4.99 -5.47 24.19
N SER A 52 -3.98 -6.34 24.28
CA SER A 52 -2.60 -5.98 24.60
C SER A 52 -1.68 -6.07 23.38
N THR A 53 -0.71 -5.16 23.30
CA THR A 53 0.39 -5.21 22.32
C THR A 53 1.33 -6.39 22.64
N LYS A 54 2.10 -6.85 21.65
CA LYS A 54 3.05 -7.96 21.82
C LYS A 54 4.34 -7.62 22.61
N GLY A 55 4.49 -6.40 23.12
CA GLY A 55 5.65 -6.05 23.96
C GLY A 55 6.96 -5.77 23.20
N PHE A 56 6.88 -5.16 22.02
CA PHE A 56 8.07 -4.78 21.24
C PHE A 56 8.30 -3.27 21.29
N ARG A 57 9.57 -2.84 21.33
CA ARG A 57 9.97 -1.46 21.06
C ARG A 57 10.92 -1.39 19.88
N LEU A 58 10.89 -0.28 19.17
CA LEU A 58 11.95 0.04 18.21
C LEU A 58 13.18 0.49 19.00
N ALA A 59 14.24 -0.32 18.99
CA ALA A 59 15.47 -0.03 19.76
C ALA A 59 16.53 0.69 18.92
N SER A 60 16.50 0.48 17.60
CA SER A 60 17.37 1.18 16.64
C SER A 60 16.75 1.12 15.25
N ALA A 61 17.37 1.79 14.28
CA ALA A 61 17.01 1.69 12.86
C ALA A 61 17.08 0.24 12.33
N GLN A 62 17.76 -0.66 13.04
CA GLN A 62 17.98 -2.06 12.68
C GLN A 62 16.92 -3.03 13.24
N GLY A 63 15.97 -2.60 14.08
CA GLY A 63 14.78 -3.42 14.35
C GLY A 63 14.12 -3.32 15.72
N TYR A 64 13.14 -4.20 15.90
CA TYR A 64 12.31 -4.32 17.09
C TYR A 64 12.96 -5.26 18.12
N GLN A 65 12.94 -4.85 19.39
CA GLN A 65 13.41 -5.64 20.52
C GLN A 65 12.24 -6.04 21.43
N PRO A 66 12.16 -7.28 21.92
CA PRO A 66 11.04 -7.83 22.70
C PRO A 66 10.97 -7.34 24.16
N ASN A 67 11.61 -6.22 24.49
CA ASN A 67 11.84 -5.80 25.87
C ASN A 67 10.78 -4.79 26.38
N ALA A 68 9.67 -4.56 25.68
CA ALA A 68 8.64 -3.63 26.16
C ALA A 68 7.53 -4.38 26.92
N SER A 69 7.06 -3.82 28.04
CA SER A 69 5.86 -4.28 28.72
C SER A 69 4.66 -4.25 27.75
N PRO A 70 3.82 -5.30 27.68
CA PRO A 70 2.60 -5.29 26.88
C PRO A 70 1.67 -4.14 27.29
N LYS A 71 1.43 -3.18 26.38
CA LYS A 71 0.50 -2.07 26.59
C LYS A 71 -0.93 -2.47 26.23
N LEU A 72 -1.92 -1.98 26.97
CA LEU A 72 -3.33 -2.04 26.59
C LEU A 72 -3.60 -1.03 25.47
N VAL A 73 -4.31 -1.48 24.43
CA VAL A 73 -4.75 -0.65 23.30
C VAL A 73 -6.18 -0.20 23.55
N PHE A 74 -6.36 1.11 23.69
CA PHE A 74 -7.66 1.75 23.81
C PHE A 74 -8.00 2.46 22.51
N VAL A 75 -9.23 2.30 22.03
CA VAL A 75 -9.72 2.93 20.81
C VAL A 75 -11.02 3.67 21.06
N TYR A 76 -11.14 4.83 20.41
CA TYR A 76 -12.33 5.65 20.42
C TYR A 76 -12.79 5.93 19.00
N ALA A 77 -13.94 5.37 18.61
CA ALA A 77 -14.52 5.57 17.30
C ALA A 77 -15.15 6.97 17.19
N LEU A 78 -14.64 7.80 16.27
CA LEU A 78 -15.18 9.13 16.00
C LEU A 78 -16.46 9.10 15.16
N GLN A 79 -16.68 7.98 14.44
CA GLN A 79 -17.87 7.72 13.65
C GLN A 79 -18.43 6.32 13.91
N ARG A 80 -19.75 6.17 13.81
CA ARG A 80 -20.46 4.91 14.12
C ARG A 80 -20.05 3.75 13.22
N ASN A 81 -19.71 4.03 11.96
CA ASN A 81 -19.33 3.05 10.95
C ASN A 81 -17.80 2.84 10.84
N ALA A 82 -16.99 3.35 11.79
CA ALA A 82 -15.53 3.27 11.73
C ALA A 82 -15.03 1.83 11.58
N GLN A 83 -15.53 0.92 12.42
CA GLN A 83 -15.16 -0.50 12.36
C GLN A 83 -15.50 -1.10 10.99
N ARG A 84 -16.73 -0.87 10.50
CA ARG A 84 -17.17 -1.38 9.19
C ARG A 84 -16.29 -0.87 8.06
N LEU A 85 -15.87 0.39 8.08
CA LEU A 85 -14.97 0.95 7.06
C LEU A 85 -13.57 0.34 7.14
N LEU A 86 -13.00 0.24 8.35
CA LEU A 86 -11.64 -0.29 8.55
C LEU A 86 -11.52 -1.80 8.29
N SER A 87 -12.61 -2.54 8.40
CA SER A 87 -12.66 -3.97 8.06
C SER A 87 -12.81 -4.23 6.55
N GLN A 88 -12.97 -3.20 5.72
CA GLN A 88 -13.06 -3.37 4.26
C GLN A 88 -11.68 -3.64 3.65
N SER A 89 -11.63 -4.48 2.62
CA SER A 89 -10.43 -4.73 1.82
C SER A 89 -10.02 -3.54 0.95
N TYR A 90 -10.91 -2.57 0.77
CA TYR A 90 -10.68 -1.33 0.04
C TYR A 90 -11.27 -0.16 0.82
N LEU A 91 -10.40 0.76 1.26
CA LEU A 91 -10.79 1.97 1.98
C LEU A 91 -11.15 3.07 0.97
N ASN A 92 -12.15 3.91 1.25
CA ASN A 92 -12.46 5.06 0.40
C ASN A 92 -11.20 5.96 0.25
N PRO A 93 -10.84 6.44 -0.97
CA PRO A 93 -9.68 7.29 -1.22
C PRO A 93 -9.52 8.48 -0.25
N VAL A 94 -10.63 9.02 0.25
CA VAL A 94 -10.64 10.12 1.23
C VAL A 94 -9.92 9.73 2.55
N TYR A 95 -9.91 8.45 2.91
CA TYR A 95 -9.23 7.91 4.09
C TYR A 95 -7.84 7.32 3.77
N GLN A 96 -7.42 7.28 2.50
CA GLN A 96 -6.11 6.77 2.11
C GLN A 96 -5.07 7.87 2.32
N CYS A 97 -4.61 8.01 3.57
CA CYS A 97 -3.58 8.97 3.92
C CYS A 97 -2.18 8.35 3.78
N GLY A 98 -1.29 9.06 3.09
CA GLY A 98 0.12 8.69 2.93
C GLY A 98 0.44 7.91 1.65
N ILE A 99 1.73 7.71 1.41
CA ILE A 99 2.24 6.93 0.27
C ILE A 99 2.12 5.44 0.63
N PRO A 100 1.48 4.59 -0.20
CA PRO A 100 1.41 3.15 0.03
C PRO A 100 2.81 2.59 0.27
N LYS A 101 3.11 2.14 1.48
CA LYS A 101 4.41 1.55 1.82
C LYS A 101 4.28 0.03 1.90
N LEU A 102 3.72 -0.58 0.85
CA LEU A 102 3.68 -2.03 0.76
C LEU A 102 5.10 -2.55 0.56
N MET A 103 5.52 -3.48 1.42
CA MET A 103 6.72 -4.29 1.16
C MET A 103 6.29 -5.59 0.49
N LEU A 104 6.69 -5.78 -0.77
CA LEU A 104 6.37 -7.00 -1.50
C LEU A 104 7.16 -8.18 -0.91
N THR A 105 6.46 -9.29 -0.67
CA THR A 105 7.10 -10.55 -0.27
C THR A 105 7.73 -11.24 -1.48
N ALA A 106 8.68 -12.15 -1.23
CA ALA A 106 9.32 -12.93 -2.30
C ALA A 106 8.30 -13.73 -3.14
N SER A 107 7.25 -14.27 -2.51
CA SER A 107 6.17 -14.97 -3.19
C SER A 107 5.39 -14.04 -4.13
N GLN A 108 5.06 -12.83 -3.66
CA GLN A 108 4.37 -11.82 -4.47
C GLN A 108 5.21 -11.37 -5.67
N MET A 109 6.51 -11.19 -5.50
CA MET A 109 7.41 -10.83 -6.62
C MET A 109 7.44 -11.91 -7.72
N ASN A 110 7.40 -13.19 -7.34
CA ASN A 110 7.33 -14.31 -8.29
C ASN A 110 5.97 -14.42 -8.99
N ALA A 111 4.89 -14.11 -8.27
CA ALA A 111 3.52 -14.19 -8.80
C ALA A 111 3.16 -13.03 -9.72
N LEU A 112 3.71 -11.84 -9.53
CA LEU A 112 3.32 -10.66 -10.32
C LEU A 112 3.51 -10.85 -11.84
N PRO A 113 4.66 -11.34 -12.35
CA PRO A 113 4.82 -11.58 -13.78
C PRO A 113 3.81 -12.59 -14.35
N THR A 114 3.40 -13.60 -13.58
CA THR A 114 2.49 -14.63 -14.10
C THR A 114 1.10 -14.09 -14.36
N LEU A 115 0.67 -13.06 -13.63
CA LEU A 115 -0.63 -12.39 -13.83
C LEU A 115 -0.75 -11.70 -15.20
N PHE A 116 0.37 -11.28 -15.79
CA PHE A 116 0.38 -10.50 -17.03
C PHE A 116 0.63 -11.33 -18.30
N LYS A 117 0.80 -12.65 -18.16
CA LYS A 117 1.08 -13.56 -19.30
C LYS A 117 -0.01 -13.58 -20.37
N SER A 118 -1.25 -13.25 -20.03
CA SER A 118 -2.36 -13.25 -20.98
C SER A 118 -2.36 -12.02 -21.90
N ILE A 119 -1.57 -10.98 -21.59
CA ILE A 119 -1.52 -9.74 -22.35
C ILE A 119 -0.58 -9.92 -23.54
N GLN A 120 -1.07 -9.62 -24.74
CA GLN A 120 -0.25 -9.64 -25.96
C GLN A 120 0.75 -8.48 -25.96
N ASP A 121 2.00 -8.74 -26.38
CA ASP A 121 3.06 -7.73 -26.41
C ASP A 121 2.89 -6.80 -27.62
N PRO A 122 2.48 -5.52 -27.42
CA PRO A 122 2.22 -4.58 -28.50
C PRO A 122 3.49 -3.99 -29.11
N ARG A 123 4.67 -4.29 -28.53
CA ARG A 123 5.96 -3.73 -28.98
C ARG A 123 6.40 -4.41 -30.27
N ARG A 124 7.25 -3.77 -31.07
CA ARG A 124 7.88 -4.41 -32.23
C ARG A 124 8.75 -5.60 -31.79
N THR A 125 8.95 -6.58 -32.67
CA THR A 125 9.69 -7.82 -32.37
C THR A 125 11.18 -7.56 -32.13
N GLN A 126 11.75 -6.56 -32.79
CA GLN A 126 13.15 -6.15 -32.60
C GLN A 126 13.35 -5.38 -31.30
N GLY A 127 14.49 -5.63 -30.62
CA GLY A 127 14.90 -4.85 -29.44
C GLY A 127 14.23 -5.24 -28.12
N ARG A 128 13.51 -6.36 -28.06
CA ARG A 128 12.86 -6.87 -26.84
C ARG A 128 13.88 -7.48 -25.87
N ARG A 129 14.50 -6.65 -25.02
CA ARG A 129 15.40 -7.13 -23.95
C ARG A 129 14.65 -7.74 -22.77
N HIS A 130 13.56 -7.11 -22.36
CA HIS A 130 12.71 -7.57 -21.26
C HIS A 130 11.36 -8.06 -21.79
N ARG A 131 10.86 -9.13 -21.19
CA ARG A 131 9.50 -9.63 -21.46
C ARG A 131 8.46 -8.59 -20.99
N LEU A 132 7.29 -8.59 -21.62
CA LEU A 132 6.25 -7.62 -21.33
C LEU A 132 5.80 -7.73 -19.87
N GLU A 133 5.59 -8.96 -19.43
CA GLU A 133 5.11 -9.33 -18.11
C GLU A 133 6.04 -8.83 -17.01
N THR A 134 7.35 -8.93 -17.23
CA THR A 134 8.38 -8.39 -16.33
C THR A 134 8.26 -6.89 -16.16
N ILE A 135 8.06 -6.14 -17.25
CA ILE A 135 7.94 -4.68 -17.21
C ILE A 135 6.65 -4.28 -16.50
N LEU A 136 5.53 -4.94 -16.81
CA LEU A 136 4.24 -4.70 -16.18
C LEU A 136 4.26 -5.06 -14.69
N ALA A 137 4.90 -6.16 -14.32
CA ALA A 137 5.09 -6.59 -12.94
C ALA A 137 5.95 -5.60 -12.15
N ILE A 138 7.03 -5.07 -12.74
CA ILE A 138 7.87 -4.05 -12.12
C ILE A 138 7.11 -2.74 -11.93
N ALA A 139 6.36 -2.30 -12.95
CA ALA A 139 5.55 -1.08 -12.85
C ALA A 139 4.48 -1.22 -11.75
N THR A 140 3.77 -2.35 -11.74
CA THR A 140 2.76 -2.66 -10.72
C THR A 140 3.39 -2.73 -9.34
N GLY A 141 4.50 -3.46 -9.20
CA GLY A 141 5.21 -3.59 -7.92
C GLY A 141 5.70 -2.25 -7.39
N ALA A 142 6.22 -1.38 -8.26
CA ALA A 142 6.64 -0.04 -7.89
C ALA A 142 5.48 0.81 -7.36
N ILE A 143 4.33 0.77 -8.03
CA ILE A 143 3.12 1.52 -7.63
C ILE A 143 2.56 0.99 -6.33
N LEU A 144 2.52 -0.33 -6.13
CA LEU A 144 2.16 -0.95 -4.85
C LEU A 144 3.11 -0.51 -3.73
N CYS A 145 4.40 -0.37 -4.03
CA CYS A 145 5.41 0.19 -3.12
C CYS A 145 5.36 1.73 -3.01
N GLY A 146 4.35 2.39 -3.60
CA GLY A 146 4.13 3.82 -3.51
C GLY A 146 5.07 4.67 -4.35
N ARG A 147 5.55 4.15 -5.48
CA ARG A 147 6.36 4.91 -6.44
C ARG A 147 5.47 5.37 -7.58
N VAL A 148 5.67 6.61 -8.00
CA VAL A 148 4.85 7.28 -9.00
C VAL A 148 5.74 7.79 -10.13
N GLY A 149 5.20 7.80 -11.36
CA GLY A 149 5.90 8.26 -12.56
C GLY A 149 6.96 7.29 -13.09
N TYR A 150 7.28 7.41 -14.38
CA TYR A 150 8.23 6.52 -15.07
C TYR A 150 9.61 6.49 -14.39
N LYS A 151 10.14 7.67 -14.04
CA LYS A 151 11.41 7.82 -13.34
C LYS A 151 11.40 7.17 -11.95
N GLY A 152 10.28 7.30 -11.23
CA GLY A 152 10.10 6.67 -9.91
C GLY A 152 10.10 5.15 -9.99
N ILE A 153 9.42 4.60 -10.99
CA ILE A 153 9.38 3.16 -11.26
C ILE A 153 10.78 2.66 -11.66
N ALA A 154 11.47 3.34 -12.57
CA ALA A 154 12.80 2.95 -13.01
C ALA A 154 13.83 2.96 -11.86
N LYS A 155 13.81 4.01 -11.03
CA LYS A 155 14.66 4.12 -9.84
C LYS A 155 14.37 2.99 -8.84
N TRP A 156 13.10 2.65 -8.64
CA TRP A 156 12.71 1.52 -7.80
C TRP A 156 13.23 0.18 -8.36
N ALA A 157 13.04 -0.07 -9.65
CA ALA A 157 13.54 -1.27 -10.31
C ALA A 157 15.07 -1.40 -10.20
N GLN A 158 15.80 -0.30 -10.34
CA GLN A 158 17.25 -0.26 -10.14
C GLN A 158 17.67 -0.48 -8.69
N SER A 159 16.86 -0.05 -7.72
CA SER A 159 17.15 -0.27 -6.29
C SER A 159 16.95 -1.73 -5.84
N LEU A 160 16.28 -2.57 -6.64
CA LEU A 160 16.09 -3.99 -6.32
C LEU A 160 17.42 -4.75 -6.36
N GLY A 161 17.65 -5.58 -5.34
CA GLY A 161 18.75 -6.54 -5.31
C GLY A 161 18.60 -7.64 -6.39
N GLN A 162 19.67 -8.41 -6.61
CA GLN A 162 19.72 -9.41 -7.68
C GLN A 162 18.63 -10.49 -7.53
N ASP A 163 18.39 -11.00 -6.32
CA ASP A 163 17.35 -12.00 -6.08
C ASP A 163 15.95 -11.46 -6.38
N ALA A 164 15.67 -10.20 -6.04
CA ALA A 164 14.38 -9.58 -6.34
C ALA A 164 14.20 -9.41 -7.86
N ARG A 165 15.25 -8.99 -8.57
CA ARG A 165 15.23 -8.91 -10.04
C ARG A 165 15.03 -10.29 -10.69
N ALA A 166 15.64 -11.34 -10.13
CA ALA A 166 15.43 -12.73 -10.57
C ALA A 166 13.96 -13.15 -10.41
N ARG A 167 13.34 -12.83 -9.27
CA ARG A 167 11.92 -13.13 -8.99
C ARG A 167 10.97 -12.41 -9.96
N PHE A 168 11.30 -11.18 -10.36
CA PHE A 168 10.57 -10.46 -11.41
C PHE A 168 10.86 -10.95 -12.84
N GLN A 169 11.75 -11.94 -13.02
CA GLN A 169 12.18 -12.47 -14.31
C GLN A 169 12.85 -11.41 -15.20
N CYS A 170 13.66 -10.55 -14.57
CA CYS A 170 14.49 -9.58 -15.28
C CYS A 170 15.42 -10.24 -16.31
N TYR A 171 15.88 -9.45 -17.28
CA TYR A 171 16.78 -9.92 -18.32
C TYR A 171 18.14 -10.29 -17.70
N TYR A 172 18.64 -11.48 -18.01
CA TYR A 172 19.90 -12.00 -17.49
C TYR A 172 21.01 -11.90 -18.55
N LYS A 173 22.13 -11.25 -18.20
CA LYS A 173 23.31 -11.11 -19.06
C LYS A 173 24.55 -10.83 -18.21
N GLN A 174 25.70 -11.40 -18.57
CA GLN A 174 26.97 -11.23 -17.84
C GLN A 174 26.80 -11.55 -16.34
N GLU A 175 26.22 -12.70 -16.05
CA GLU A 175 26.03 -13.21 -14.68
C GLU A 175 25.18 -12.32 -13.76
N ARG A 176 24.42 -11.36 -14.31
CA ARG A 176 23.58 -10.45 -13.52
C ARG A 176 22.22 -10.22 -14.17
N TYR A 177 21.23 -9.98 -13.31
CA TYR A 177 19.91 -9.52 -13.70
C TYR A 177 19.88 -8.00 -13.86
N HIS A 178 19.52 -7.56 -15.05
CA HIS A 178 19.39 -6.16 -15.42
C HIS A 178 17.96 -5.69 -15.21
N ALA A 179 17.78 -4.54 -14.56
CA ALA A 179 16.47 -3.92 -14.45
C ALA A 179 16.12 -3.15 -15.74
N PRO A 180 14.83 -3.04 -16.12
CA PRO A 180 14.43 -2.24 -17.27
C PRO A 180 14.76 -0.75 -17.04
N SER A 181 15.19 -0.08 -18.10
CA SER A 181 15.46 1.36 -18.08
C SER A 181 14.17 2.18 -18.11
N GLU A 182 14.23 3.44 -17.69
CA GLU A 182 13.09 4.37 -17.76
C GLU A 182 12.47 4.44 -19.16
N TYR A 183 13.32 4.51 -20.20
CA TYR A 183 12.87 4.53 -21.59
C TYR A 183 12.03 3.30 -21.95
N ILE A 184 12.49 2.09 -21.60
CA ILE A 184 11.77 0.85 -21.92
C ILE A 184 10.43 0.80 -21.17
N ILE A 185 10.41 1.22 -19.90
CA ILE A 185 9.19 1.26 -19.09
C ILE A 185 8.18 2.23 -19.72
N ARG A 186 8.60 3.45 -20.04
CA ARG A 186 7.76 4.46 -20.70
C ARG A 186 7.23 3.97 -22.05
N ASP A 187 8.13 3.52 -22.94
CA ASP A 187 7.77 3.05 -24.28
C ASP A 187 6.77 1.90 -24.24
N THR A 188 6.96 0.96 -23.30
CA THR A 188 6.06 -0.18 -23.11
C THR A 188 4.70 0.26 -22.60
N LEU A 189 4.66 1.06 -21.52
CA LEU A 189 3.40 1.48 -20.89
C LEU A 189 2.55 2.39 -21.78
N ILE A 190 3.17 3.15 -22.69
CA ILE A 190 2.43 3.97 -23.67
C ILE A 190 1.72 3.07 -24.70
N LYS A 191 2.35 1.96 -25.11
CA LYS A 191 1.84 1.06 -26.16
C LYS A 191 0.87 0.00 -25.67
N VAL A 192 0.88 -0.32 -24.38
CA VAL A 192 -0.09 -1.23 -23.78
C VAL A 192 -1.43 -0.52 -23.68
N GLU A 193 -2.38 -0.93 -24.53
CA GLU A 193 -3.76 -0.50 -24.43
C GLU A 193 -4.41 -1.12 -23.18
N PRO A 194 -5.12 -0.34 -22.35
CA PRO A 194 -6.01 -0.94 -21.38
C PRO A 194 -7.12 -1.64 -22.16
N ASP A 195 -7.32 -2.92 -21.89
CA ASP A 195 -8.38 -3.73 -22.50
C ASP A 195 -9.74 -3.13 -22.09
N ILE A 196 -10.28 -2.22 -22.92
CA ILE A 196 -11.64 -1.68 -22.81
C ILE A 196 -12.45 -2.34 -23.94
N SER A 197 -12.59 -3.67 -23.92
CA SER A 197 -13.50 -4.36 -24.84
C SER A 197 -14.80 -4.73 -24.11
N PRO A 198 -15.97 -4.17 -24.51
CA PRO A 198 -17.25 -4.43 -23.85
C PRO A 198 -17.87 -5.83 -24.13
N SER A 199 -17.18 -6.74 -24.84
CA SER A 199 -17.82 -7.95 -25.39
C SER A 199 -17.28 -9.30 -24.89
N LYS A 200 -16.47 -9.35 -23.81
CA LYS A 200 -16.02 -10.64 -23.23
C LYS A 200 -16.60 -10.82 -21.83
N PRO A 201 -17.31 -11.94 -21.53
CA PRO A 201 -17.87 -12.18 -20.20
C PRO A 201 -16.74 -12.19 -19.19
N ILE A 202 -16.77 -11.19 -18.33
CA ILE A 202 -15.68 -10.85 -17.44
C ILE A 202 -15.72 -11.83 -16.27
N ASN A 203 -14.71 -12.70 -16.20
CA ASN A 203 -14.56 -13.67 -15.13
C ASN A 203 -14.37 -12.90 -13.80
N PRO A 204 -15.27 -13.03 -12.80
CA PRO A 204 -15.31 -12.14 -11.63
C PRO A 204 -14.08 -12.22 -10.72
N GLY A 205 -13.21 -13.22 -10.90
CA GLY A 205 -11.91 -13.33 -10.23
C GLY A 205 -10.77 -12.51 -10.85
N TYR A 206 -10.90 -12.06 -12.10
CA TYR A 206 -9.85 -11.31 -12.83
C TYR A 206 -10.00 -9.78 -12.73
N LEU A 207 -11.11 -9.30 -12.13
CA LEU A 207 -11.61 -7.93 -12.28
C LEU A 207 -11.04 -6.89 -11.29
N LYS A 208 -10.17 -7.25 -10.35
CA LYS A 208 -9.68 -6.26 -9.35
C LYS A 208 -8.24 -5.82 -9.50
N ILE A 209 -7.42 -6.52 -10.30
CA ILE A 209 -6.00 -6.19 -10.46
C ILE A 209 -5.71 -5.56 -11.82
N CYS A 210 -6.38 -5.95 -12.92
CA CYS A 210 -6.00 -5.47 -14.25
C CYS A 210 -6.61 -4.11 -14.66
N SER A 211 -7.90 -3.81 -14.40
CA SER A 211 -8.49 -2.53 -14.84
C SER A 211 -8.14 -1.36 -13.91
N SER A 212 -8.05 -1.59 -12.60
CA SER A 212 -7.66 -0.56 -11.63
C SER A 212 -6.18 -0.23 -11.73
N THR A 213 -5.29 -1.20 -11.89
CA THR A 213 -3.84 -0.92 -11.91
C THR A 213 -3.44 -0.12 -13.16
N LEU A 214 -3.96 -0.42 -14.35
CA LEU A 214 -3.66 0.35 -15.57
C LEU A 214 -4.33 1.74 -15.60
N ASN A 215 -5.55 1.87 -15.06
CA ASN A 215 -6.18 3.20 -14.92
C ASN A 215 -5.50 4.05 -13.84
N ILE A 216 -5.03 3.45 -12.73
CA ILE A 216 -4.25 4.13 -11.69
C ILE A 216 -2.86 4.53 -12.24
N VAL A 217 -2.21 3.66 -13.03
CA VAL A 217 -0.96 3.97 -13.75
C VAL A 217 -1.15 5.22 -14.61
N ARG A 218 -2.25 5.33 -15.36
CA ARG A 218 -2.49 6.46 -16.27
C ARG A 218 -3.02 7.73 -15.56
N HIS A 219 -3.74 7.59 -14.44
CA HIS A 219 -4.25 8.72 -13.65
C HIS A 219 -3.20 9.33 -12.70
N LEU A 220 -2.17 8.55 -12.32
CA LEU A 220 -1.03 9.00 -11.49
C LEU A 220 0.22 9.38 -12.30
N MET A 221 0.18 9.34 -13.63
CA MET A 221 1.32 9.73 -14.48
C MET A 221 1.02 11.05 -15.18
N PRO A 222 1.73 12.15 -14.86
CA PRO A 222 1.64 13.37 -15.66
C PRO A 222 2.18 13.11 -17.07
N ARG A 223 1.61 13.80 -18.07
CA ARG A 223 2.03 13.75 -19.48
C ARG A 223 3.51 14.12 -19.65
#